data_AF-A0A7S0L721-F1
#
_entry.id   AF-A0A7S0L721-F1
#
_cell.length_a   1.000
_cell.length_b   1.000
_cell.length_c   1.000
_cell.angle_alpha   90.00
_cell.angle_beta   90.00
_cell.angle_gamma   90.00
#
_symmetry.space_group_name_H-M   'P 1'
#
loop_
_entity.id
_entity.type
_entity.pdbx_description
1 polymer ?
#
loop_
_entity_poly.entity_id
_entity_poly.type
_entity_poly.pdbx_seq_one_letter_code
_entity_poly.pdbx_strand_id
1 'polypeptide(L)'
;THTHTTSSFCLDGVMVSLTLQAHGKAVIVKGETKEAKDDLKALSGKWNGSLGGWIFTGSKRGSILTELRKKHTVTEDDETPAAASTSDSAVVVPAAATGTSDIAAAVAAVAPSSAVAGISLTVAPHKKAILVTGDTKAAKEQLKALGGRWNGALVGWVFPGYKAGGLLEVLGKDASVTLTVDAEMQQQHGKMEPPAEQLSSEHPAEPVAEEAQAEQPVLVEETELSMMEKPVVEPPLGEEEDDEEMPLSKRRKSLGHSST
;
A
#
# COMPACT_ATOMS: atom_id res chain seq x y z
N THR A 1 23.98 35.79 1.55
CA THR A 1 23.44 35.09 0.36
C THR A 1 24.32 33.90 0.04
N HIS A 2 24.00 32.72 0.58
CA HIS A 2 24.73 31.49 0.23
C HIS A 2 24.24 30.99 -1.13
N THR A 3 25.02 31.26 -2.17
CA THR A 3 24.89 30.57 -3.45
C THR A 3 25.42 29.15 -3.25
N HIS A 4 24.51 28.20 -3.02
CA HIS A 4 24.84 26.79 -3.14
C HIS A 4 25.22 26.51 -4.59
N THR A 5 26.52 26.46 -4.88
CA THR A 5 27.05 25.84 -6.09
C THR A 5 26.77 24.34 -5.97
N THR A 6 25.61 23.93 -6.46
CA THR A 6 25.31 22.53 -6.72
C THR A 6 26.19 22.12 -7.89
N SER A 7 27.38 21.61 -7.55
CA SER A 7 28.33 21.01 -8.48
C SER A 7 27.63 19.86 -9.18
N SER A 8 27.15 20.14 -10.40
CA SER A 8 26.55 19.18 -11.30
C SER A 8 27.66 18.26 -11.80
N PHE A 9 28.08 17.31 -10.97
CA PHE A 9 28.83 16.15 -11.41
C PHE A 9 27.92 15.36 -12.33
N CYS A 10 28.04 15.61 -13.63
CA CYS A 10 27.55 14.73 -14.68
C CYS A 10 28.39 13.45 -14.59
N LEU A 11 28.02 12.55 -13.69
CA LEU A 11 28.60 11.21 -13.62
C LEU A 11 28.25 10.50 -14.92
N ASP A 12 29.29 10.20 -15.71
CA ASP A 12 29.25 9.22 -16.79
C ASP A 12 28.43 8.01 -16.32
N GLY A 13 27.32 7.75 -17.02
CA GLY A 13 26.21 6.95 -16.52
C GLY A 13 26.62 5.51 -16.20
N VAL A 14 27.00 5.28 -14.95
CA VAL A 14 27.16 3.93 -14.41
C VAL A 14 25.79 3.27 -14.46
N MET A 15 25.65 2.28 -15.36
CA MET A 15 24.44 1.49 -15.47
C MET A 15 24.32 0.58 -14.25
N VAL A 16 23.74 1.10 -13.18
CA VAL A 16 23.45 0.33 -11.96
C VAL A 16 22.31 -0.66 -12.21
N SER A 17 22.46 -1.85 -11.63
CA SER A 17 21.42 -2.89 -11.65
C SER A 17 20.47 -2.69 -10.49
N LEU A 18 19.22 -2.35 -10.81
CA LEU A 18 18.16 -2.13 -9.83
C LEU A 18 17.12 -3.25 -9.94
N THR A 19 16.67 -3.74 -8.79
CA THR A 19 15.64 -4.78 -8.70
C THR A 19 14.39 -4.21 -8.07
N LEU A 20 13.25 -4.26 -8.76
CA LEU A 20 11.95 -3.88 -8.19
C LEU A 20 11.25 -5.11 -7.64
N GLN A 21 10.98 -5.10 -6.34
CA GLN A 21 10.25 -6.15 -5.63
C GLN A 21 8.90 -5.61 -5.17
N ALA A 22 7.81 -6.29 -5.52
CA ALA A 22 6.48 -5.92 -5.04
C ALA A 22 6.31 -6.30 -3.55
N HIS A 23 5.77 -5.40 -2.75
CA HIS A 23 5.55 -5.63 -1.31
C HIS A 23 4.18 -5.10 -0.87
N GLY A 24 3.15 -5.94 -1.06
CA GLY A 24 1.76 -5.59 -0.77
C GLY A 24 1.27 -4.44 -1.66
N LYS A 25 1.03 -3.26 -1.06
CA LYS A 25 0.61 -2.04 -1.80
C LYS A 25 1.78 -1.11 -2.15
N ALA A 26 2.99 -1.51 -1.82
CA ALA A 26 4.21 -0.74 -2.03
C ALA A 26 5.15 -1.50 -2.97
N VAL A 27 6.12 -0.78 -3.51
CA VAL A 27 7.20 -1.35 -4.31
C VAL A 27 8.51 -0.98 -3.67
N ILE A 28 9.42 -1.95 -3.59
CA ILE A 28 10.74 -1.79 -3.00
C ILE A 28 11.75 -1.86 -4.13
N VAL A 29 12.61 -0.85 -4.22
CA VAL A 29 13.76 -0.84 -5.13
C VAL A 29 14.99 -1.25 -4.34
N LYS A 30 15.60 -2.37 -4.73
CA LYS A 30 16.83 -2.94 -4.18
C LYS A 30 17.95 -2.94 -5.23
N GLY A 31 19.18 -3.24 -4.81
CA GLY A 31 20.37 -3.28 -5.66
C GLY A 31 21.32 -2.12 -5.37
N GLU A 32 22.02 -1.65 -6.39
CA GLU A 32 23.02 -0.58 -6.28
C GLU A 32 22.37 0.81 -6.24
N THR A 33 21.60 1.08 -5.19
CA THR A 33 20.80 2.31 -5.07
C THR A 33 21.62 3.53 -4.63
N LYS A 34 22.95 3.41 -4.47
CA LYS A 34 23.81 4.53 -4.02
C LYS A 34 23.94 5.59 -5.09
N GLU A 35 24.18 5.19 -6.33
CA GLU A 35 24.33 6.10 -7.48
C GLU A 35 22.97 6.66 -7.93
N ALA A 36 21.89 5.87 -7.80
CA ALA A 36 20.53 6.29 -8.12
C ALA A 36 19.79 6.97 -6.93
N LYS A 37 20.50 7.25 -5.83
CA LYS A 37 19.89 7.70 -4.57
C LYS A 37 19.09 8.99 -4.72
N ASP A 38 19.66 9.99 -5.39
CA ASP A 38 19.03 11.29 -5.55
C ASP A 38 17.82 11.23 -6.48
N ASP A 39 17.87 10.42 -7.54
CA ASP A 39 16.73 10.16 -8.42
C ASP A 39 15.59 9.45 -7.66
N LEU A 40 15.92 8.43 -6.86
CA LEU A 40 14.95 7.72 -6.03
C LEU A 40 14.32 8.64 -4.97
N LYS A 41 15.10 9.56 -4.39
CA LYS A 41 14.61 10.57 -3.44
C LYS A 41 13.72 11.62 -4.12
N ALA A 42 14.09 12.07 -5.33
CA ALA A 42 13.29 13.00 -6.13
C ALA A 42 11.92 12.41 -6.49
N LEU A 43 11.85 11.10 -6.73
CA LEU A 43 10.62 10.35 -6.97
C LEU A 43 9.77 10.08 -5.71
N SER A 44 10.08 10.75 -4.59
CA SER A 44 9.46 10.58 -3.29
C SER A 44 9.66 9.18 -2.68
N GLY A 45 10.76 8.52 -3.02
CA GLY A 45 11.14 7.26 -2.36
C GLY A 45 11.52 7.51 -0.91
N LYS A 46 11.22 6.54 -0.05
CA LYS A 46 11.71 6.54 1.33
C LYS A 46 12.60 5.33 1.55
N TRP A 47 13.85 5.56 1.97
CA TRP A 47 14.74 4.48 2.37
C TRP A 47 14.18 3.71 3.58
N ASN A 48 14.12 2.39 3.49
CA ASN A 48 13.82 1.49 4.61
C ASN A 48 15.03 0.60 4.88
N GLY A 49 15.72 0.86 6.00
CA GLY A 49 16.91 0.11 6.40
C GLY A 49 16.63 -1.35 6.76
N SER A 50 15.43 -1.67 7.25
CA SER A 50 15.05 -3.06 7.59
C SER A 50 14.86 -3.93 6.36
N LEU A 51 14.40 -3.36 5.24
CA LEU A 51 14.24 -4.07 3.97
C LEU A 51 15.42 -3.85 3.01
N GLY A 52 16.41 -3.04 3.41
CA GLY A 52 17.58 -2.72 2.60
C GLY A 52 17.24 -2.09 1.25
N GLY A 53 16.20 -1.26 1.17
CA GLY A 53 15.72 -0.73 -0.11
C GLY A 53 14.87 0.53 -0.01
N TRP A 54 14.66 1.17 -1.16
CA TRP A 54 13.79 2.34 -1.28
C TRP A 54 12.35 1.91 -1.47
N ILE A 55 11.45 2.32 -0.58
CA ILE A 55 10.03 2.03 -0.65
C ILE A 55 9.29 3.17 -1.33
N PHE A 56 8.41 2.79 -2.25
CA PHE A 56 7.50 3.67 -2.94
C PHE A 56 6.05 3.21 -2.79
N THR A 57 5.12 4.15 -2.84
CA THR A 57 3.69 3.83 -2.89
C THR A 57 3.37 3.18 -4.24
N GLY A 58 2.54 2.13 -4.23
CA GLY A 58 2.21 1.35 -5.43
C GLY A 58 1.61 2.20 -6.56
N SER A 59 0.92 3.30 -6.22
CA SER A 59 0.39 4.26 -7.21
C SER A 59 1.46 4.91 -8.09
N LYS A 60 2.72 4.97 -7.64
CA LYS A 60 3.83 5.58 -8.38
C LYS A 60 4.70 4.56 -9.12
N ARG A 61 4.39 3.24 -9.02
CA ARG A 61 5.18 2.15 -9.63
C ARG A 61 5.50 2.43 -11.10
N GLY A 62 4.49 2.77 -11.90
CA GLY A 62 4.67 3.00 -13.34
C GLY A 62 5.58 4.19 -13.66
N SER A 63 5.45 5.29 -12.91
CA SER A 63 6.30 6.48 -13.06
C SER A 63 7.76 6.18 -12.72
N ILE A 64 7.99 5.45 -11.63
CA ILE A 64 9.33 5.07 -11.19
C ILE A 64 9.98 4.13 -12.20
N LEU A 65 9.25 3.13 -12.68
CA LEU A 65 9.76 2.18 -13.68
C LEU A 65 10.16 2.90 -14.98
N THR A 66 9.36 3.87 -15.41
CA THR A 66 9.62 4.66 -16.61
C THR A 66 10.86 5.54 -16.45
N GLU A 67 11.01 6.22 -15.31
CA GLU A 67 12.19 7.05 -15.04
C GLU A 67 13.46 6.23 -14.84
N LEU A 68 13.39 5.12 -14.10
CA LEU A 68 14.54 4.26 -13.87
C LEU A 68 15.02 3.57 -15.15
N ARG A 69 14.10 3.12 -16.04
CA ARG A 69 14.49 2.51 -17.33
C ARG A 69 15.18 3.49 -18.30
N LYS A 70 15.00 4.81 -18.13
CA LYS A 70 15.70 5.80 -18.96
C LYS A 70 17.19 5.88 -18.64
N LYS A 71 17.56 5.63 -17.38
CA LYS A 71 18.92 5.86 -16.87
C LYS A 71 19.63 4.58 -16.42
N HIS A 72 18.90 3.52 -16.11
CA HIS A 72 19.40 2.33 -15.43
C HIS A 72 18.79 1.03 -15.97
N THR A 73 19.45 -0.09 -15.65
CA THR A 73 18.94 -1.43 -15.96
C THR A 73 18.06 -1.90 -14.81
N VAL A 74 16.75 -2.05 -15.09
CA VAL A 74 15.75 -2.44 -14.09
C VAL A 74 15.29 -3.87 -14.35
N THR A 75 15.49 -4.73 -13.36
CA THR A 75 14.94 -6.10 -13.33
C THR A 75 13.71 -6.09 -12.41
N GLU A 76 12.55 -6.52 -12.92
CA GLU A 76 11.36 -6.70 -12.09
C GLU A 76 11.38 -8.13 -11.54
N ASP A 77 11.61 -8.23 -10.23
CA ASP A 77 11.57 -9.51 -9.52
C ASP A 77 10.12 -9.73 -9.09
N ASP A 78 9.34 -10.24 -10.03
CA ASP A 78 7.95 -10.64 -9.81
C ASP A 78 7.92 -12.02 -9.13
N GLU A 79 8.51 -12.12 -7.93
CA GLU A 79 8.30 -13.24 -7.01
C GLU A 79 6.91 -13.16 -6.35
N THR A 80 5.89 -12.77 -7.11
CA THR A 80 4.51 -13.01 -6.72
C THR A 80 4.12 -14.35 -7.32
N PRO A 81 4.06 -15.46 -6.56
CA PRO A 81 3.50 -16.70 -7.09
C PRO A 81 2.09 -16.37 -7.57
N ALA A 82 1.87 -16.61 -8.86
CA ALA A 82 0.68 -16.34 -9.63
C ALA A 82 -0.59 -16.89 -8.95
N ALA A 83 -1.09 -16.19 -7.93
CA ALA A 83 -2.40 -16.38 -7.37
C ALA A 83 -3.33 -15.37 -8.05
N ALA A 84 -3.67 -15.71 -9.29
CA ALA A 84 -4.84 -15.22 -10.00
C ALA A 84 -5.01 -13.70 -10.05
N SER A 85 -4.12 -13.02 -10.78
CA SER A 85 -4.64 -12.02 -11.72
C SER A 85 -5.28 -12.78 -12.88
N THR A 86 -6.49 -13.30 -12.66
CA THR A 86 -7.44 -13.51 -13.76
C THR A 86 -7.82 -12.12 -14.27
N SER A 87 -6.94 -11.54 -15.06
CA SER A 87 -7.38 -10.80 -16.25
C SER A 87 -8.07 -11.84 -17.13
N ASP A 88 -9.36 -12.02 -16.86
CA ASP A 88 -10.31 -12.54 -17.83
C ASP A 88 -10.42 -11.47 -18.93
N SER A 89 -9.48 -11.54 -19.86
CA SER A 89 -9.57 -10.98 -21.20
C SER A 89 -9.11 -12.08 -22.14
N ALA A 90 -10.02 -13.03 -22.32
CA ALA A 90 -10.04 -13.93 -23.45
C ALA A 90 -11.45 -13.85 -24.06
N VAL A 91 -11.68 -13.80 -25.35
CA VAL A 91 -10.85 -13.81 -26.57
C VAL A 91 -11.86 -13.45 -27.68
N VAL A 92 -11.45 -12.72 -28.72
CA VAL A 92 -12.10 -12.90 -30.04
C VAL A 92 -11.05 -12.81 -31.14
N VAL A 93 -10.66 -13.99 -31.67
CA VAL A 93 -10.08 -14.13 -33.02
C VAL A 93 -11.25 -14.10 -34.00
N PRO A 94 -11.14 -13.34 -35.11
CA PRO A 94 -11.83 -13.78 -36.32
C PRO A 94 -10.94 -13.86 -37.56
N ALA A 95 -10.95 -15.01 -38.25
CA ALA A 95 -10.52 -15.05 -39.64
C ALA A 95 -11.06 -16.20 -40.52
N ALA A 96 -12.17 -16.10 -41.22
CA ALA A 96 -12.35 -16.96 -42.39
C ALA A 96 -13.13 -16.34 -43.53
N ALA A 97 -12.39 -15.59 -44.35
CA ALA A 97 -12.10 -16.00 -45.73
C ALA A 97 -11.07 -15.01 -46.29
N THR A 98 -9.76 -15.22 -46.17
CA THR A 98 -8.99 -16.44 -46.39
C THR A 98 -7.81 -16.44 -45.42
N GLY A 99 -7.94 -17.21 -44.33
CA GLY A 99 -6.86 -17.53 -43.39
C GLY A 99 -7.14 -17.28 -41.90
N THR A 100 -7.71 -18.28 -41.18
CA THR A 100 -7.67 -18.58 -39.70
C THR A 100 -8.87 -18.23 -38.76
N SER A 101 -9.94 -19.04 -38.83
CA SER A 101 -11.39 -18.82 -38.52
C SER A 101 -11.91 -17.94 -37.37
N ASP A 102 -12.95 -17.17 -37.71
CA ASP A 102 -14.02 -16.52 -36.93
C ASP A 102 -14.58 -17.35 -35.77
N ILE A 103 -14.38 -16.88 -34.53
CA ILE A 103 -15.28 -17.10 -33.38
C ILE A 103 -15.45 -15.80 -32.60
N ALA A 104 -16.17 -14.87 -33.22
CA ALA A 104 -17.10 -13.99 -32.54
C ALA A 104 -18.18 -14.85 -31.85
N ALA A 105 -17.94 -15.25 -30.59
CA ALA A 105 -18.94 -15.94 -29.78
C ALA A 105 -18.70 -15.75 -28.27
N ALA A 106 -19.50 -14.87 -27.68
CA ALA A 106 -20.02 -14.98 -26.31
C ALA A 106 -19.01 -15.05 -25.15
N VAL A 107 -18.48 -13.89 -24.73
CA VAL A 107 -18.48 -13.58 -23.29
C VAL A 107 -19.51 -12.48 -23.06
N ALA A 108 -20.76 -12.93 -23.11
CA ALA A 108 -21.89 -12.17 -22.64
C ALA A 108 -21.58 -11.69 -21.22
N ALA A 109 -21.88 -10.40 -21.00
CA ALA A 109 -22.29 -9.86 -19.72
C ALA A 109 -22.83 -10.96 -18.81
N VAL A 110 -21.98 -11.47 -17.91
CA VAL A 110 -22.47 -12.13 -16.71
C VAL A 110 -22.97 -10.99 -15.85
N ALA A 111 -24.15 -10.50 -16.22
CA ALA A 111 -25.00 -9.76 -15.31
C ALA A 111 -24.97 -10.56 -14.00
N PRO A 112 -24.68 -9.94 -12.84
CA PRO A 112 -24.86 -10.60 -11.56
C PRO A 112 -26.37 -10.84 -11.37
N SER A 113 -26.91 -11.83 -12.09
CA SER A 113 -28.25 -12.37 -11.89
C SER A 113 -28.15 -13.33 -10.71
N SER A 114 -27.84 -12.75 -9.56
CA SER A 114 -28.20 -13.30 -8.28
C SER A 114 -29.17 -12.29 -7.70
N ALA A 115 -30.41 -12.37 -8.21
CA ALA A 115 -31.56 -11.74 -7.61
C ALA A 115 -31.82 -12.39 -6.25
N VAL A 116 -30.95 -12.13 -5.28
CA VAL A 116 -31.12 -12.56 -3.90
C VAL A 116 -31.90 -11.45 -3.21
N ALA A 117 -33.18 -11.33 -3.58
CA ALA A 117 -34.07 -10.34 -3.01
C ALA A 117 -34.25 -10.61 -1.51
N GLY A 118 -33.84 -9.66 -0.67
CA GLY A 118 -34.15 -9.70 0.77
C GLY A 118 -33.04 -10.21 1.68
N ILE A 119 -31.76 -10.05 1.32
CA ILE A 119 -30.69 -10.29 2.30
C ILE A 119 -30.63 -9.12 3.28
N SER A 120 -30.84 -9.41 4.56
CA SER A 120 -30.59 -8.46 5.65
C SER A 120 -29.13 -8.58 6.08
N LEU A 121 -28.33 -7.55 5.78
CA LEU A 121 -26.95 -7.44 6.23
C LEU A 121 -26.82 -6.29 7.22
N THR A 122 -26.26 -6.59 8.39
CA THR A 122 -25.97 -5.59 9.42
C THR A 122 -24.50 -5.24 9.36
N VAL A 123 -24.19 -3.95 9.22
CA VAL A 123 -22.82 -3.46 9.15
C VAL A 123 -22.52 -2.69 10.44
N ALA A 124 -21.63 -3.24 11.26
CA ALA A 124 -21.23 -2.67 12.55
C ALA A 124 -19.74 -2.28 12.53
N PRO A 125 -19.38 -1.07 12.96
CA PRO A 125 -17.98 -0.70 13.16
C PRO A 125 -17.36 -1.52 14.30
N HIS A 126 -16.16 -2.07 14.09
CA HIS A 126 -15.47 -2.89 15.08
C HIS A 126 -13.98 -2.52 15.16
N LYS A 127 -13.61 -1.71 16.16
CA LYS A 127 -12.23 -1.21 16.38
C LYS A 127 -11.68 -0.51 15.11
N LYS A 128 -10.75 -1.15 14.37
CA LYS A 128 -10.16 -0.65 13.11
C LYS A 128 -10.70 -1.36 11.86
N ALA A 129 -11.80 -2.06 12.02
CA ALA A 129 -12.41 -2.92 11.03
C ALA A 129 -13.92 -2.71 10.98
N ILE A 130 -14.57 -3.28 9.99
CA ILE A 130 -16.02 -3.34 9.84
C ILE A 130 -16.44 -4.79 9.89
N LEU A 131 -17.43 -5.06 10.73
CA LEU A 131 -18.06 -6.36 10.85
C LEU A 131 -19.37 -6.35 10.06
N VAL A 132 -19.53 -7.33 9.17
CA VAL A 132 -20.76 -7.57 8.42
C VAL A 132 -21.37 -8.88 8.92
N THR A 133 -22.53 -8.79 9.56
CA THR A 133 -23.31 -9.91 10.08
C THR A 133 -24.65 -10.01 9.34
N GLY A 134 -25.39 -11.10 9.56
CA GLY A 134 -26.66 -11.38 8.88
C GLY A 134 -26.56 -12.56 7.91
N ASP A 135 -27.47 -12.60 6.92
CA ASP A 135 -27.60 -13.72 5.96
C ASP A 135 -26.53 -13.69 4.86
N THR A 136 -25.27 -13.82 5.28
CA THR A 136 -24.09 -13.69 4.41
C THR A 136 -23.82 -14.91 3.53
N LYS A 137 -24.67 -15.95 3.57
CA LYS A 137 -24.47 -17.20 2.79
C LYS A 137 -24.54 -16.94 1.29
N ALA A 138 -25.51 -16.13 0.84
CA ALA A 138 -25.68 -15.84 -0.58
C ALA A 138 -24.65 -14.83 -1.10
N ALA A 139 -24.26 -13.86 -0.27
CA ALA A 139 -23.21 -12.88 -0.59
C ALA A 139 -21.79 -13.36 -0.24
N LYS A 140 -21.61 -14.63 0.14
CA LYS A 140 -20.36 -15.17 0.69
C LYS A 140 -19.18 -14.98 -0.26
N GLU A 141 -19.39 -15.29 -1.53
CA GLU A 141 -18.36 -15.18 -2.56
C GLU A 141 -18.02 -13.72 -2.86
N GLN A 142 -19.03 -12.84 -2.91
CA GLN A 142 -18.83 -11.40 -3.09
C GLN A 142 -18.03 -10.80 -1.92
N LEU A 143 -18.40 -11.13 -0.68
CA LEU A 143 -17.69 -10.65 0.52
C LEU A 143 -16.24 -11.15 0.57
N LYS A 144 -16.00 -12.39 0.13
CA LYS A 144 -14.64 -12.94 -0.01
C LYS A 144 -13.85 -12.24 -1.12
N ALA A 145 -14.47 -11.98 -2.27
CA ALA A 145 -13.85 -11.29 -3.40
C ALA A 145 -13.45 -9.85 -3.04
N LEU A 146 -14.23 -9.17 -2.20
CA LEU A 146 -13.91 -7.85 -1.65
C LEU A 146 -12.74 -7.89 -0.63
N GLY A 147 -12.23 -9.08 -0.31
CA GLY A 147 -11.13 -9.31 0.63
C GLY A 147 -11.59 -9.29 2.08
N GLY A 148 -12.85 -9.61 2.34
CA GLY A 148 -13.34 -9.88 3.68
C GLY A 148 -12.79 -11.19 4.21
N ARG A 149 -12.65 -11.30 5.52
CA ARG A 149 -12.28 -12.54 6.19
C ARG A 149 -13.41 -12.97 7.12
N TRP A 150 -13.88 -14.21 6.98
CA TRP A 150 -14.84 -14.78 7.92
C TRP A 150 -14.22 -14.91 9.32
N ASN A 151 -14.92 -14.42 10.33
CA ASN A 151 -14.57 -14.56 11.74
C ASN A 151 -15.66 -15.37 12.45
N GLY A 152 -15.35 -16.62 12.79
CA GLY A 152 -16.28 -17.52 13.47
C GLY A 152 -16.66 -17.09 14.89
N ALA A 153 -15.82 -16.32 15.58
CA ALA A 153 -16.11 -15.83 16.93
C ALA A 153 -17.16 -14.72 16.94
N LEU A 154 -17.21 -13.91 15.88
CA LEU A 154 -18.19 -12.84 15.70
C LEU A 154 -19.35 -13.24 14.76
N VAL A 155 -19.32 -14.48 14.27
CA VAL A 155 -20.29 -15.03 13.30
C VAL A 155 -20.52 -14.07 12.12
N GLY A 156 -19.43 -13.51 11.58
CA GLY A 156 -19.53 -12.45 10.57
C GLY A 156 -18.27 -12.26 9.75
N TRP A 157 -18.37 -11.44 8.71
CA TRP A 157 -17.27 -11.05 7.84
C TRP A 157 -16.59 -9.80 8.36
N VAL A 158 -15.27 -9.84 8.52
CA VAL A 158 -14.48 -8.70 8.98
C VAL A 158 -13.71 -8.09 7.80
N PHE A 159 -13.87 -6.79 7.62
CA PHE A 159 -13.18 -5.99 6.61
C PHE A 159 -12.27 -4.96 7.27
N PRO A 160 -11.06 -4.70 6.74
CA PRO A 160 -10.25 -3.58 7.19
C PRO A 160 -10.99 -2.25 7.03
N GLY A 161 -10.86 -1.32 7.98
CA GLY A 161 -11.62 -0.05 7.97
C GLY A 161 -11.39 0.81 6.72
N TYR A 162 -10.22 0.71 6.07
CA TYR A 162 -9.96 1.44 4.82
C TYR A 162 -10.76 0.91 3.61
N LYS A 163 -11.35 -0.29 3.70
CA LYS A 163 -12.21 -0.86 2.65
C LYS A 163 -13.70 -0.55 2.87
N ALA A 164 -14.04 0.17 3.94
CA ALA A 164 -15.40 0.55 4.28
C ALA A 164 -16.16 1.19 3.11
N GLY A 165 -15.56 2.22 2.50
CA GLY A 165 -16.21 2.98 1.43
C GLY A 165 -16.52 2.11 0.21
N GLY A 166 -15.56 1.27 -0.20
CA GLY A 166 -15.77 0.35 -1.33
C GLY A 166 -16.81 -0.73 -1.04
N LEU A 167 -16.87 -1.22 0.21
CA LEU A 167 -17.89 -2.19 0.63
C LEU A 167 -19.31 -1.59 0.53
N LEU A 168 -19.50 -0.39 1.11
CA LEU A 168 -20.78 0.31 1.08
C LEU A 168 -21.22 0.65 -0.35
N GLU A 169 -20.30 1.01 -1.23
CA GLU A 169 -20.62 1.32 -2.62
C GLU A 169 -21.03 0.07 -3.41
N VAL A 170 -20.38 -1.06 -3.19
CA VAL A 170 -20.74 -2.33 -3.85
C VAL A 170 -22.06 -2.87 -3.31
N LEU A 171 -22.21 -2.94 -1.98
CA LEU A 171 -23.44 -3.43 -1.36
C LEU A 171 -24.63 -2.47 -1.58
N GLY A 172 -24.39 -1.16 -1.72
CA GLY A 172 -25.42 -0.17 -2.01
C GLY A 172 -25.90 -0.19 -3.47
N LYS A 173 -25.12 -0.75 -4.40
CA LYS A 173 -25.55 -0.97 -5.79
C LYS A 173 -26.52 -2.15 -5.90
N ASP A 174 -26.42 -3.12 -5.01
CA ASP A 174 -27.36 -4.22 -4.93
C ASP A 174 -28.63 -3.78 -4.21
N ALA A 175 -29.64 -3.33 -4.98
CA ALA A 175 -30.96 -2.92 -4.48
C ALA A 175 -31.70 -3.99 -3.62
N SER A 176 -31.16 -5.21 -3.58
CA SER A 176 -31.70 -6.34 -2.82
C SER A 176 -31.15 -6.45 -1.38
N VAL A 177 -30.12 -5.67 -1.03
CA VAL A 177 -29.48 -5.72 0.30
C VAL A 177 -30.04 -4.59 1.16
N THR A 178 -30.72 -4.96 2.25
CA THR A 178 -31.12 -3.97 3.25
C THR A 178 -29.97 -3.80 4.24
N LEU A 179 -29.28 -2.66 4.16
CA LEU A 179 -28.18 -2.30 5.04
C LEU A 179 -28.72 -1.62 6.29
N THR A 180 -28.65 -2.31 7.42
CA THR A 180 -28.84 -1.67 8.73
C THR A 180 -27.47 -1.27 9.25
N VAL A 181 -27.18 0.03 9.21
CA VAL A 181 -26.00 0.60 9.87
C VAL A 181 -26.38 0.85 11.31
N ASP A 182 -25.77 0.09 12.21
CA ASP A 182 -25.99 0.24 13.65
C ASP A 182 -25.37 1.57 14.09
N ALA A 183 -26.19 2.62 14.13
CA ALA A 183 -25.76 3.99 14.38
C ALA A 183 -25.49 4.27 15.87
N GLU A 184 -25.69 3.28 16.75
CA GLU A 184 -25.78 3.49 18.19
C GLU A 184 -24.43 3.82 18.87
N MET A 185 -23.29 3.63 18.19
CA MET A 185 -21.96 3.91 18.77
C MET A 185 -21.22 5.16 18.27
N GLN A 186 -21.80 5.99 17.39
CA GLN A 186 -21.14 7.26 17.01
C GLN A 186 -20.97 8.25 18.18
N GLN A 187 -21.61 8.02 19.33
CA GLN A 187 -21.50 8.89 20.50
C GLN A 187 -20.29 8.63 21.41
N GLN A 188 -19.52 7.54 21.23
CA GLN A 188 -18.40 7.24 22.14
C GLN A 188 -17.02 7.77 21.70
N HIS A 189 -16.87 8.29 20.47
CA HIS A 189 -15.60 8.91 20.03
C HIS A 189 -15.56 10.45 20.21
N GLY A 190 -16.62 11.07 20.74
CA GLY A 190 -16.71 12.51 20.96
C GLY A 190 -16.16 13.01 22.31
N LYS A 191 -15.62 12.13 23.17
CA LYS A 191 -15.03 12.51 24.46
C LYS A 191 -13.55 12.17 24.54
N MET A 192 -12.81 12.53 23.49
CA MET A 192 -11.40 12.87 23.67
C MET A 192 -11.35 14.40 23.81
N GLU A 193 -11.39 14.80 25.08
CA GLU A 193 -11.00 16.12 25.55
C GLU A 193 -9.69 16.52 24.86
N PRO A 194 -9.64 17.66 24.13
CA PRO A 194 -8.40 18.14 23.56
C PRO A 194 -7.39 18.32 24.70
N PRO A 195 -6.16 17.78 24.59
CA PRO A 195 -5.13 18.05 25.58
C PRO A 195 -4.95 19.57 25.63
N ALA A 196 -5.22 20.12 26.81
CA ALA A 196 -5.10 21.54 27.10
C ALA A 196 -3.83 22.11 26.47
N GLU A 197 -4.00 22.97 25.47
CA GLU A 197 -2.99 23.92 25.04
C GLU A 197 -2.61 24.73 26.28
N GLN A 198 -1.43 24.42 26.83
CA GLN A 198 -0.73 25.36 27.69
C GLN A 198 -0.32 26.56 26.85
N LEU A 199 -1.13 27.60 26.95
CA LEU A 199 -0.70 28.97 27.26
C LEU A 199 0.82 29.15 27.43
N SER A 200 1.47 29.71 26.41
CA SER A 200 2.66 30.58 26.47
C SER A 200 3.16 30.79 25.02
N SER A 201 3.34 31.98 24.45
CA SER A 201 3.34 33.33 25.00
C SER A 201 3.01 34.31 23.86
N GLU A 202 2.21 35.27 24.25
CA GLU A 202 1.99 36.60 23.70
C GLU A 202 3.30 37.28 23.25
N HIS A 203 3.37 37.80 22.01
CA HIS A 203 4.27 38.91 21.68
C HIS A 203 3.62 39.80 20.61
N PRO A 204 3.42 41.11 20.87
CA PRO A 204 2.61 41.98 20.03
C PRO A 204 3.39 42.79 18.99
N ALA A 205 2.62 43.24 17.98
CA ALA A 205 2.72 44.49 17.23
C ALA A 205 3.81 44.67 16.13
N GLU A 206 3.36 44.48 14.87
CA GLU A 206 3.13 45.52 13.82
C GLU A 206 4.28 46.49 13.36
N PRO A 207 4.11 47.30 12.28
CA PRO A 207 4.82 47.13 10.99
C PRO A 207 5.66 48.36 10.54
N VAL A 208 6.71 48.22 9.72
CA VAL A 208 7.28 49.34 8.92
C VAL A 208 7.93 48.86 7.62
N ALA A 209 7.78 49.70 6.60
CA ALA A 209 8.14 49.59 5.20
C ALA A 209 9.65 49.74 4.86
N GLU A 210 9.90 49.60 3.56
CA GLU A 210 10.79 50.45 2.74
C GLU A 210 12.30 50.16 2.66
N GLU A 211 12.69 49.79 1.44
CA GLU A 211 13.82 50.26 0.62
C GLU A 211 15.28 50.28 1.14
N ALA A 212 16.16 49.93 0.19
CA ALA A 212 17.50 50.50 -0.05
C ALA A 212 18.72 49.58 0.14
N GLN A 213 19.63 49.82 -0.80
CA GLN A 213 20.85 49.13 -1.17
C GLN A 213 22.00 49.37 -0.19
N ALA A 214 23.06 48.56 -0.40
CA ALA A 214 24.48 48.95 -0.43
C ALA A 214 25.40 48.42 0.69
N GLU A 215 26.46 47.78 0.18
CA GLU A 215 27.86 47.76 0.64
C GLU A 215 28.28 47.04 1.93
N GLN A 216 29.47 46.43 1.78
CA GLN A 216 30.22 45.53 2.67
C GLN A 216 31.00 46.33 3.75
N PRO A 217 32.12 45.88 4.38
CA PRO A 217 32.67 44.54 4.71
C PRO A 217 33.25 44.45 6.16
N VAL A 218 33.18 43.32 6.87
CA VAL A 218 34.06 43.02 8.04
C VAL A 218 34.12 41.47 8.21
N LEU A 219 35.21 40.76 7.88
CA LEU A 219 36.49 40.53 8.57
C LEU A 219 36.36 39.71 9.88
N VAL A 220 37.01 38.52 9.90
CA VAL A 220 37.44 37.64 11.03
C VAL A 220 36.34 37.06 11.96
N GLU A 221 36.39 35.85 12.53
CA GLU A 221 37.49 35.01 13.01
C GLU A 221 37.23 33.50 12.84
N GLU A 222 38.34 32.77 12.89
CA GLU A 222 38.50 31.34 13.09
C GLU A 222 37.78 30.82 14.35
N THR A 223 37.16 29.63 14.29
CA THR A 223 37.13 28.74 15.47
C THR A 223 37.00 27.26 15.05
N GLU A 224 38.10 26.55 15.32
CA GLU A 224 38.25 25.14 15.69
C GLU A 224 37.23 24.06 15.28
N LEU A 225 37.75 23.13 14.48
CA LEU A 225 38.07 21.77 14.93
C LEU A 225 37.31 21.25 16.18
N SER A 226 36.24 20.48 15.97
CA SER A 226 35.82 19.49 16.97
C SER A 226 35.60 18.14 16.29
N MET A 227 36.66 17.34 16.39
CA MET A 227 36.63 15.89 16.31
C MET A 227 35.55 15.38 17.27
N MET A 228 34.48 14.80 16.75
CA MET A 228 33.62 13.91 17.53
C MET A 228 33.50 12.60 16.78
N GLU A 229 34.57 11.82 16.95
CA GLU A 229 34.63 10.38 16.75
C GLU A 229 33.41 9.75 17.43
N LYS A 230 32.53 9.12 16.65
CA LYS A 230 31.40 8.35 17.19
C LYS A 230 31.77 6.86 17.23
N PRO A 231 31.49 6.19 18.34
CA PRO A 231 32.01 4.85 18.63
C PRO A 231 31.42 3.81 17.69
N VAL A 232 32.31 2.94 17.22
CA VAL A 232 31.99 1.60 16.69
C VAL A 232 31.13 0.88 17.73
N VAL A 233 29.88 0.61 17.36
CA VAL A 233 29.04 -0.35 18.06
C VAL A 233 29.14 -1.64 17.24
N GLU A 234 29.97 -2.55 17.72
CA GLU A 234 29.96 -3.95 17.31
C GLU A 234 28.57 -4.56 17.55
N PRO A 235 27.91 -5.14 16.54
CA PRO A 235 26.75 -5.97 16.77
C PRO A 235 27.20 -7.31 17.37
N PRO A 236 26.51 -7.81 18.41
CA PRO A 236 26.83 -9.11 18.98
C PRO A 236 26.50 -10.23 17.99
N LEU A 237 27.47 -11.15 17.87
CA LEU A 237 27.30 -12.57 17.55
C LEU A 237 25.95 -13.06 18.14
N GLY A 238 25.04 -13.67 17.39
CA GLY A 238 25.28 -14.79 16.49
C GLY A 238 25.17 -16.09 17.30
N GLU A 239 24.01 -16.37 17.87
CA GLU A 239 23.61 -17.66 18.46
C GLU A 239 22.46 -18.17 17.55
N GLU A 240 22.77 -19.10 16.63
CA GLU A 240 22.57 -20.56 16.77
C GLU A 240 21.07 -20.89 16.86
N GLU A 241 20.41 -21.18 15.73
CA GLU A 241 20.13 -22.55 15.25
C GLU A 241 19.40 -23.40 16.30
N ASP A 242 18.06 -23.34 16.30
CA ASP A 242 17.22 -24.43 16.82
C ASP A 242 16.12 -24.75 15.81
N ASP A 243 16.45 -25.76 15.00
CA ASP A 243 15.59 -26.59 14.18
C ASP A 243 14.58 -27.32 15.09
N GLU A 244 13.33 -26.84 15.18
CA GLU A 244 12.21 -27.69 15.61
C GLU A 244 11.25 -27.95 14.44
N GLU A 245 11.66 -28.93 13.65
CA GLU A 245 10.85 -29.76 12.77
C GLU A 245 9.61 -30.29 13.53
N MET A 246 8.44 -29.69 13.30
CA MET A 246 7.16 -30.19 13.82
C MET A 246 6.36 -30.93 12.73
N PRO A 247 6.04 -32.23 12.94
CA PRO A 247 5.56 -33.11 11.89
C PRO A 247 4.10 -32.90 11.49
N LEU A 248 3.89 -33.08 10.20
CA LEU A 248 2.66 -33.31 9.45
C LEU A 248 1.60 -34.14 10.21
N SER A 249 0.78 -33.46 11.00
CA SER A 249 -0.40 -34.06 11.63
C SER A 249 -1.61 -33.94 10.71
N LYS A 250 -1.71 -34.94 9.83
CA LYS A 250 -2.92 -35.57 9.29
C LYS A 250 -4.23 -35.04 9.90
N ARG A 251 -5.05 -34.40 9.07
CA ARG A 251 -6.51 -34.36 9.30
C ARG A 251 -7.30 -34.63 8.02
N ARG A 252 -7.18 -35.87 7.54
CA ARG A 252 -8.24 -36.54 6.77
C ARG A 252 -9.36 -36.94 7.74
N LYS A 253 -10.58 -36.43 7.56
CA LYS A 253 -11.91 -36.98 7.94
C LYS A 253 -12.89 -35.80 7.75
N SER A 254 -14.01 -35.88 7.05
CA SER A 254 -14.83 -37.01 6.63
C SER A 254 -15.82 -36.52 5.56
N LEU A 255 -15.92 -37.24 4.44
CA LEU A 255 -17.15 -37.26 3.66
C LEU A 255 -18.20 -38.06 4.46
N GLY A 256 -19.30 -37.43 4.85
CA GLY A 256 -20.63 -38.06 4.87
C GLY A 256 -21.44 -37.30 3.81
N HIS A 257 -21.96 -37.88 2.73
CA HIS A 257 -22.83 -39.05 2.55
C HIS A 257 -24.07 -39.07 3.46
N SER A 258 -25.21 -39.29 2.78
CA SER A 258 -26.58 -39.54 3.26
C SER A 258 -27.36 -38.30 3.70
N SER A 259 -28.62 -38.08 3.33
CA SER A 259 -29.57 -38.88 2.55
C SER A 259 -30.83 -38.02 2.35
N THR A 260 -31.54 -38.27 1.24
CA THR A 260 -33.01 -38.13 1.00
C THR A 260 -33.75 -36.90 1.52
#